data_AF-A0A831Z9R4-F1
#
_entry.id   AF-A0A831Z9R4-F1
#
_cell.length_a   1.000
_cell.length_b   1.000
_cell.length_c   1.000
_cell.angle_alpha   90.00
_cell.angle_beta   90.00
_cell.angle_gamma   90.00
#
_symmetry.space_group_name_H-M   'P 1'
#
loop_
_entity.id
_entity.type
_entity.pdbx_description
1 polymer ?
#
loop_
_entity_poly.entity_id
_entity_poly.type
_entity_poly.pdbx_seq_one_letter_code
_entity_poly.pdbx_strand_id
1 'polypeptide(L)' 'MSQNDAAEKYIGLIVIVLLAIAIYGLYNVWNYILTPGPSNSQYYAFNMSITVASTFFLALLFVTYSTYKRHGKKKS' A
#
# COMPACT_ATOMS: atom_id res chain seq x y z
N MET A 1 -10.55 -12.14 23.68
CA MET A 1 -10.37 -11.55 22.34
C MET A 1 -10.22 -12.69 21.36
N SER A 2 -11.09 -12.77 20.35
CA SER A 2 -11.04 -13.83 19.35
C SER A 2 -9.77 -13.70 18.52
N GLN A 3 -9.13 -14.81 18.11
CA GLN A 3 -7.97 -14.77 17.20
C GLN A 3 -8.26 -13.97 15.92
N ASN A 4 -9.53 -13.94 15.49
CA ASN A 4 -9.99 -13.16 14.34
C ASN A 4 -9.88 -11.64 14.56
N ASP A 5 -10.10 -11.15 15.79
CA ASP A 5 -10.02 -9.71 16.10
C ASP A 5 -8.57 -9.21 16.07
N ALA A 6 -7.62 -10.06 16.47
CA ALA A 6 -6.20 -9.74 16.42
C ALA A 6 -5.70 -9.70 14.97
N ALA A 7 -6.07 -10.68 14.15
CA ALA A 7 -5.72 -10.73 12.73
C ALA A 7 -6.26 -9.51 11.96
N GLU A 8 -7.51 -9.11 12.16
CA GLU A 8 -8.08 -7.92 11.52
C GLU A 8 -7.34 -6.63 11.93
N LYS A 9 -6.93 -6.49 13.19
CA LYS A 9 -6.14 -5.35 13.66
C LYS A 9 -4.75 -5.29 13.00
N TYR A 10 -4.05 -6.41 12.87
CA TYR A 10 -2.75 -6.45 12.21
C TYR A 10 -2.87 -6.13 10.71
N ILE A 11 -3.89 -6.64 10.02
CA ILE A 11 -4.16 -6.31 8.62
C ILE A 11 -4.41 -4.80 8.48
N GLY A 12 -5.23 -4.21 9.36
CA GLY A 12 -5.46 -2.76 9.37
C GLY A 12 -4.17 -1.95 9.54
N LEU A 13 -3.29 -2.37 10.44
CA LEU A 13 -2.00 -1.71 10.65
C LEU A 13 -1.08 -1.81 9.42
N ILE A 14 -1.02 -2.97 8.78
CA ILE A 14 -0.25 -3.17 7.53
C ILE A 14 -0.77 -2.24 6.43
N VAL A 15 -2.09 -2.11 6.28
CA VAL A 15 -2.70 -1.21 5.30
C VAL A 15 -2.30 0.24 5.56
N ILE A 16 -2.33 0.70 6.82
CA ILE A 16 -1.91 2.06 7.17
C ILE A 16 -0.45 2.31 6.80
N VAL A 17 0.45 1.37 7.11
CA VAL A 17 1.88 1.49 6.79
C VAL A 17 2.09 1.54 5.28
N LEU A 18 1.48 0.63 4.51
CA LEU A 18 1.61 0.62 3.06
C LEU A 18 1.03 1.88 2.41
N LEU A 19 -0.08 2.40 2.95
CA LEU A 19 -0.67 3.66 2.49
C LEU A 19 0.26 4.84 2.73
N ALA A 20 0.88 4.93 3.91
CA ALA A 20 1.84 5.98 4.24
C ALA A 20 3.05 5.95 3.29
N ILE A 21 3.58 4.76 3.00
CA ILE A 21 4.69 4.57 2.05
C ILE A 21 4.26 4.98 0.63
N ALA A 22 3.07 4.61 0.19
CA ALA A 22 2.55 4.97 -1.13
C ALA A 22 2.39 6.49 -1.27
N ILE A 23 1.82 7.16 -0.27
CA ILE A 23 1.64 8.62 -0.25
C ILE A 23 3.01 9.32 -0.25
N TYR A 24 3.97 8.83 0.53
CA TYR A 24 5.31 9.40 0.57
C TYR A 24 6.03 9.28 -0.79
N GLY A 25 5.97 8.10 -1.41
CA GLY A 25 6.53 7.90 -2.76
C GLY A 25 5.89 8.84 -3.78
N LEU A 26 4.56 8.96 -3.75
CA LEU A 26 3.81 9.84 -4.65
C LEU A 26 4.16 11.32 -4.42
N TYR A 27 4.29 11.75 -3.17
CA TYR A 27 4.72 13.11 -2.82
C TYR A 27 6.09 13.44 -3.44
N ASN A 28 7.06 12.54 -3.31
CA ASN A 28 8.39 12.76 -3.88
C ASN A 28 8.39 12.77 -5.42
N VAL A 29 7.58 11.92 -6.04
CA VAL A 29 7.35 11.93 -7.50
C VAL A 29 6.76 13.26 -7.94
N TRP A 30 5.75 13.76 -7.22
CA TRP A 30 5.11 15.03 -7.51
C TRP A 30 6.06 16.21 -7.32
N ASN A 31 6.82 16.20 -6.23
CA ASN A 31 7.84 17.21 -5.94
C ASN A 31 8.92 17.22 -7.02
N TYR A 32 9.34 16.06 -7.52
CA TYR A 32 10.28 15.94 -8.63
C TYR A 32 9.73 16.53 -9.93
N ILE A 33 8.44 16.31 -10.25
CA ILE A 33 7.80 16.84 -11.46
C ILE A 33 7.63 18.36 -11.38
N LEU A 34 7.30 18.89 -10.20
CA LEU A 34 6.99 20.31 -10.01
C LEU A 34 8.19 21.20 -9.71
N THR A 35 9.34 20.64 -9.30
CA THR A 35 10.51 21.43 -8.92
C THR A 35 11.46 21.60 -10.12
N PRO A 36 11.65 22.83 -10.64
CA PRO A 36 12.65 23.08 -11.67
C PRO A 36 14.05 22.93 -11.06
N GLY A 37 14.81 21.94 -11.52
CA GLY A 37 16.15 21.65 -11.03
C GLY A 37 16.82 20.52 -11.83
N PRO A 38 18.08 20.17 -11.52
CA PRO A 38 18.76 19.06 -12.18
C PRO A 38 17.97 17.76 -11.97
N SER A 39 17.61 17.13 -13.09
CA SER A 39 16.79 15.92 -13.11
C SER A 39 17.59 14.71 -12.59
N ASN A 40 17.35 14.32 -11.34
CA ASN A 40 17.82 13.05 -10.79
C ASN A 40 16.86 11.90 -11.14
N SER A 41 17.06 11.30 -12.32
CA SER A 41 16.23 10.21 -12.84
C SER A 41 16.19 8.97 -11.93
N GLN A 42 17.27 8.68 -11.19
CA GLN A 42 17.33 7.55 -10.26
C GLN A 42 16.43 7.78 -9.05
N TYR A 43 16.43 9.00 -8.50
CA TYR A 43 15.55 9.37 -7.39
C TYR A 43 14.07 9.27 -7.79
N TYR A 44 13.72 9.74 -8.99
CA TYR A 44 12.37 9.58 -9.53
C TYR A 44 11.98 8.12 -9.68
N ALA A 45 12.83 7.32 -10.34
CA ALA A 45 12.56 5.90 -10.58
C ALA A 45 12.35 5.13 -9.27
N PHE A 46 13.17 5.38 -8.25
CA PHE A 46 13.05 4.74 -6.94
C PHE A 46 11.71 5.06 -6.26
N ASN A 47 11.34 6.35 -6.16
CA ASN A 47 10.07 6.74 -5.53
C ASN A 47 8.86 6.24 -6.33
N MET A 48 8.96 6.18 -7.65
CA MET A 48 7.92 5.63 -8.50
C MET A 48 7.77 4.11 -8.30
N SER A 49 8.87 3.36 -8.22
CA SER A 49 8.86 1.93 -7.89
C SER A 49 8.23 1.65 -6.52
N ILE A 50 8.56 2.45 -5.49
CA ILE A 50 7.95 2.33 -4.17
C ILE A 50 6.43 2.56 -4.24
N THR A 51 6.00 3.60 -4.96
CA THR A 51 4.58 3.94 -5.11
C THR A 51 3.81 2.80 -5.77
N VAL A 52 4.34 2.26 -6.87
CA VAL A 52 3.73 1.14 -7.60
C VAL A 52 3.69 -0.12 -6.74
N ALA A 53 4.81 -0.49 -6.11
CA ALA A 53 4.88 -1.68 -5.26
C ALA A 53 3.89 -1.60 -4.09
N SER A 54 3.83 -0.45 -3.41
CA SER A 54 2.93 -0.25 -2.26
C SER A 54 1.47 -0.32 -2.67
N THR A 55 1.12 0.28 -3.81
CA THR A 55 -0.24 0.22 -4.38
C THR A 55 -0.61 -1.20 -4.78
N PHE A 56 0.32 -1.94 -5.38
CA PHE A 56 0.12 -3.34 -5.74
C PHE A 56 -0.14 -4.21 -4.51
N PHE A 57 0.65 -4.05 -3.44
CA PHE A 57 0.44 -4.79 -2.19
C PHE A 57 -0.89 -4.43 -1.51
N LEU A 58 -1.31 -3.16 -1.55
CA LEU A 58 -2.63 -2.75 -1.06
C LEU A 58 -3.76 -3.41 -1.85
N ALA A 59 -3.66 -3.43 -3.18
CA ALA A 59 -4.64 -4.10 -4.04
C ALA A 59 -4.68 -5.61 -3.78
N LEU A 60 -3.51 -6.25 -3.66
CA LEU A 60 -3.40 -7.67 -3.34
C LEU A 60 -4.03 -7.99 -1.99
N LEU A 61 -3.71 -7.23 -0.94
CA LEU A 61 -4.31 -7.38 0.38
C LEU A 61 -5.83 -7.23 0.34
N PHE A 62 -6.34 -6.24 -0.40
CA PHE A 62 -7.77 -6.04 -0.56
C PHE A 62 -8.46 -7.24 -1.24
N VAL A 63 -7.88 -7.76 -2.34
CA VAL A 63 -8.41 -8.93 -3.05
C VAL A 63 -8.36 -10.18 -2.17
N THR A 64 -7.23 -10.43 -1.50
CA THR A 64 -7.07 -11.59 -0.62
C THR A 64 -8.02 -11.51 0.57
N TYR A 65 -8.12 -10.37 1.25
CA TYR A 65 -8.99 -10.17 2.41
C TYR A 65 -10.48 -10.28 2.03
N SER A 66 -10.90 -9.68 0.92
CA SER A 66 -12.27 -9.79 0.43
C SER A 66 -12.63 -11.22 0.04
N THR A 67 -11.71 -11.93 -0.62
CA THR A 67 -11.89 -13.35 -0.99
C THR A 67 -12.00 -14.25 0.23
N TYR A 68 -11.13 -14.05 1.23
CA TYR A 68 -11.16 -14.78 2.49
C TYR A 68 -12.48 -14.57 3.23
N LYS A 69 -12.92 -13.31 3.40
CA LYS A 69 -14.17 -12.97 4.09
C LYS A 69 -15.39 -13.54 3.36
N ARG A 70 -15.38 -13.55 2.02
CA ARG A 70 -16.46 -14.11 1.19
C ARG A 70 -16.55 -15.64 1.31
N HIS A 71 -15.41 -16.34 1.43
CA HIS A 71 -15.39 -17.79 1.64
C HIS A 71 -15.72 -18.19 3.08
N GLY A 72 -15.26 -17.42 4.07
CA GLY A 72 -15.60 -17.63 5.48
C GLY A 72 -17.11 -17.52 5.74
N LYS A 73 -17.78 -16.54 5.10
CA LYS A 73 -19.25 -16.39 5.17
C LYS A 73 -20.06 -17.50 4.50
N LYS A 74 -19.49 -18.28 3.58
CA LYS A 74 -20.18 -19.41 2.92
C LYS A 74 -20.15 -20.70 3.72
N LYS A 75 -19.32 -20.79 4.77
CA LYS A 75 -19.15 -21.98 5.61
C LYS A 75 -19.79 -21.85 7.00
N SER A 76 -20.36 -20.70 7.33
CA SER A 76 -21.16 -20.46 8.54
C SER A 76 -22.63 -20.35 8.17
#